data_AF-A0A171AMM5-F1
#
_entry.id   AF-A0A171AMM5-F1
#
_cell.length_a   1.000
_cell.length_b   1.000
_cell.length_c   1.000
_cell.angle_alpha   90.00
_cell.angle_beta   90.00
_cell.angle_gamma   90.00
#
_symmetry.space_group_name_H-M   'P 1'
#
loop_
_entity.id
_entity.type
_entity.pdbx_description
1 polymer ?
#
loop_
_entity_poly.entity_id
_entity_poly.type
_entity_poly.pdbx_seq_one_letter_code
_entity_poly.pdbx_strand_id
1 'polypeptide(L)'
;KNHLAKRLLLNKSVSDDSEKNMITKLKTECGCQFTSKLEGMFKDMTVSNTIMEEFKEHITTTGANLCGVDLSVRVLTTGFWPTNNATLNCNIPASPHAAFEVFRRFYLGKHSGRQLTLQPQLGSADLNAVFYDIKREEEVSSSTSTNLPVQSRKHIIQVSTYQMCVLMLFNKRDRLTYEELQHRNGYT
;
A
#
# COMPACT_ATOMS: atom_id res chain seq x y z
N LYS A 1 19.23 -3.28 11.25
CA LYS A 1 17.90 -2.65 11.47
C LYS A 1 17.09 -2.48 10.16
N ASN A 2 17.61 -1.78 9.14
CA ASN A 2 16.89 -1.53 7.87
C ASN A 2 16.47 -2.80 7.12
N HIS A 3 17.33 -3.82 7.09
CA HIS A 3 17.01 -5.09 6.44
C HIS A 3 15.84 -5.82 7.11
N LEU A 4 15.83 -5.90 8.44
CA LEU A 4 14.71 -6.48 9.19
C LEU A 4 13.40 -5.73 8.92
N ALA A 5 13.44 -4.39 8.95
CA ALA A 5 12.25 -3.57 8.66
C ALA A 5 11.66 -3.89 7.28
N LYS A 6 12.50 -3.96 6.25
CA LYS A 6 12.06 -4.33 4.91
C LYS A 6 11.47 -5.74 4.84
N ARG A 7 12.07 -6.72 5.52
CA ARG A 7 11.55 -8.10 5.52
C ARG A 7 10.18 -8.20 6.19
N LEU A 8 10.02 -7.56 7.36
CA LEU A 8 8.74 -7.53 8.08
C LEU A 8 7.64 -6.84 7.27
N LEU A 9 7.91 -5.66 6.69
CA LEU A 9 6.90 -4.91 5.94
C LEU A 9 6.54 -5.57 4.60
N LEU A 10 7.49 -6.24 3.95
CA LEU A 10 7.24 -6.93 2.69
C LEU A 10 6.78 -8.38 2.90
N ASN A 11 6.60 -8.82 4.15
CA ASN A 11 6.29 -10.20 4.52
C ASN A 11 7.24 -11.23 3.86
N LYS A 12 8.53 -10.88 3.75
CA LYS A 12 9.59 -11.69 3.14
C LYS A 12 10.44 -12.44 4.18
N SER A 13 9.97 -12.52 5.42
CA SER A 13 10.65 -13.28 6.47
C SER A 13 10.44 -14.78 6.22
N VAL A 14 11.54 -15.54 6.25
CA VAL A 14 11.51 -17.00 6.05
C VAL A 14 10.91 -17.71 7.27
N SER A 15 11.16 -17.20 8.47
CA SER A 15 10.65 -17.74 9.72
C SER A 15 10.70 -16.67 10.82
N ASP A 16 9.55 -16.34 11.40
CA ASP A 16 9.44 -15.40 12.52
C ASP A 16 10.20 -15.91 13.75
N ASP A 17 10.18 -17.22 14.00
CA ASP A 17 10.91 -17.84 15.11
C ASP A 17 12.42 -17.69 14.95
N SER A 18 12.93 -17.82 13.73
CA SER A 18 14.35 -17.60 13.43
C SER A 18 14.76 -16.15 13.67
N GLU A 19 13.91 -15.19 13.26
CA GLU A 19 14.18 -13.77 13.49
C GLU A 19 14.11 -13.41 14.98
N LYS A 20 13.15 -13.96 15.74
CA LYS A 20 13.06 -13.79 17.20
C LYS A 20 14.28 -14.39 17.90
N ASN A 21 14.71 -15.59 17.53
CA ASN A 21 15.88 -16.24 18.11
C ASN A 21 17.16 -15.40 17.87
N MET A 22 17.32 -14.84 16.66
CA MET A 22 18.43 -13.94 16.37
C MET A 22 18.44 -12.73 17.30
N ILE A 23 17.27 -12.12 17.57
CA ILE A 23 17.16 -10.99 18.49
C ILE A 23 17.48 -11.41 19.92
N THR A 24 17.00 -12.58 20.38
CA THR A 24 17.31 -13.10 21.72
C THR A 24 18.82 -13.26 21.91
N LYS A 25 19.54 -13.81 20.92
CA LYS A 25 21.00 -13.92 20.98
C LYS A 25 21.68 -12.56 21.05
N LEU A 26 21.27 -11.60 20.22
CA LEU A 26 21.80 -10.23 20.27
C LEU A 26 21.54 -9.55 21.61
N LYS A 27 20.41 -9.84 22.26
CA LYS A 27 20.09 -9.29 23.59
C LYS A 27 21.03 -9.84 24.65
N THR A 28 21.37 -11.12 24.59
CA THR A 28 22.33 -11.76 25.50
C THR A 28 23.73 -11.16 25.33
N GLU A 29 24.19 -11.03 24.10
CA GLU A 29 25.57 -10.58 23.80
C GLU A 29 25.76 -9.06 23.92
N CYS A 30 24.75 -8.26 23.55
CA CYS A 30 24.87 -6.81 23.42
C CYS A 30 23.95 -6.01 24.38
N GLY A 31 23.14 -6.70 25.17
CA GLY A 31 22.22 -6.10 26.13
C GLY A 31 20.88 -5.63 25.55
N CYS A 32 19.93 -5.35 26.44
CA CYS A 32 18.54 -5.02 26.09
C CYS A 32 18.37 -3.68 25.34
N GLN A 33 19.24 -2.70 25.60
CA GLN A 33 19.17 -1.41 24.92
C GLN A 33 19.48 -1.52 23.43
N PHE A 34 20.33 -2.49 23.05
CA PHE A 34 20.69 -2.73 21.66
C PHE A 34 19.51 -3.29 20.85
N THR A 35 18.73 -4.20 21.45
CA THR A 35 17.61 -4.88 20.77
C THR A 35 16.27 -4.18 20.91
N SER A 36 16.13 -3.22 21.84
CA SER A 36 14.86 -2.55 22.17
C SER A 36 14.04 -2.12 20.94
N LYS A 37 14.66 -1.48 19.94
CA LYS A 37 13.96 -1.05 18.73
C LYS A 37 13.55 -2.21 17.82
N LEU A 38 14.33 -3.29 17.77
CA LEU A 38 14.01 -4.49 16.99
C LEU A 38 12.84 -5.26 17.62
N GLU A 39 12.86 -5.39 18.95
CA GLU A 39 11.77 -5.98 19.74
C GLU A 39 10.47 -5.17 19.55
N GLY A 40 10.58 -3.84 19.56
CA GLY A 40 9.46 -2.93 19.27
C GLY A 40 8.86 -3.15 17.87
N MET A 41 9.69 -3.38 16.84
CA MET A 41 9.21 -3.68 15.48
C MET A 41 8.39 -4.98 15.45
N PHE A 42 8.81 -6.04 16.14
CA PHE A 42 8.03 -7.28 16.23
C PHE A 42 6.69 -7.07 16.95
N LYS A 43 6.73 -6.33 18.07
CA LYS A 43 5.52 -6.00 18.82
C LYS A 43 4.52 -5.24 17.95
N ASP A 44 4.99 -4.26 17.17
CA ASP A 44 4.14 -3.51 16.25
C ASP A 44 3.52 -4.42 15.18
N MET A 45 4.26 -5.40 14.63
CA MET A 45 3.69 -6.35 13.66
C MET A 45 2.56 -7.18 14.26
N THR A 46 2.76 -7.74 15.47
CA THR A 46 1.73 -8.52 16.15
C THR A 46 0.49 -7.67 16.47
N VAL A 47 0.68 -6.51 17.09
CA VAL A 47 -0.41 -5.61 17.46
C VAL A 47 -1.15 -5.12 16.23
N SER A 48 -0.43 -4.81 15.14
CA SER A 48 -1.06 -4.37 13.91
C SER A 48 -1.91 -5.45 13.24
N ASN A 49 -1.52 -6.72 13.31
CA ASN A 49 -2.33 -7.81 12.77
C ASN A 49 -3.66 -7.93 13.54
N THR A 50 -3.62 -7.86 14.88
CA THR A 50 -4.82 -7.87 15.72
C THR A 50 -5.73 -6.68 15.41
N ILE A 51 -5.17 -5.46 15.29
CA ILE A 51 -5.96 -4.27 14.90
C ILE A 51 -6.64 -4.47 13.54
N MET A 52 -5.95 -5.12 12.60
CA MET A 52 -6.48 -5.37 11.26
C MET A 52 -7.60 -6.40 11.26
N GLU A 53 -7.53 -7.43 12.11
CA GLU A 53 -8.61 -8.39 12.35
C GLU A 53 -9.84 -7.70 12.94
N GLU A 54 -9.65 -6.91 14.00
CA GLU A 54 -10.73 -6.11 14.60
C GLU A 54 -11.37 -5.13 13.61
N PHE A 55 -10.56 -4.55 12.71
CA PHE A 55 -11.08 -3.66 11.67
C PHE A 55 -11.95 -4.43 10.68
N LYS A 56 -11.53 -5.61 10.22
CA LYS A 56 -12.34 -6.45 9.31
C LYS A 56 -13.68 -6.84 9.93
N GLU A 57 -13.68 -7.20 11.20
CA GLU A 57 -14.91 -7.46 11.96
C GLU A 57 -15.79 -6.21 12.06
N HIS A 58 -15.20 -5.05 12.36
CA HIS A 58 -15.91 -3.77 12.42
C HIS A 58 -16.58 -3.42 11.08
N ILE A 59 -15.88 -3.58 9.96
CA ILE A 59 -16.42 -3.34 8.62
C ILE A 59 -17.60 -4.29 8.32
N THR A 60 -17.47 -5.56 8.68
CA THR A 60 -18.54 -6.55 8.49
C THR A 60 -19.77 -6.22 9.32
N THR A 61 -19.59 -5.77 10.55
CA THR A 61 -20.67 -5.44 11.48
C THR A 61 -21.38 -4.13 11.13
N THR A 62 -20.64 -3.10 10.72
CA THR A 62 -21.22 -1.79 10.39
C THR A 62 -21.66 -1.65 8.93
N GLY A 63 -21.22 -2.57 8.05
CA GLY A 63 -21.45 -2.45 6.61
C GLY A 63 -20.75 -1.25 5.98
N ALA A 64 -19.66 -0.77 6.61
CA ALA A 64 -18.93 0.40 6.13
C ALA A 64 -18.33 0.15 4.74
N ASN A 65 -18.53 1.10 3.82
CA ASN A 65 -18.10 0.97 2.44
C ASN A 65 -16.64 1.43 2.26
N LEU A 66 -15.79 0.54 1.75
CA LEU A 66 -14.38 0.83 1.42
C LEU A 66 -14.18 1.22 -0.06
N CYS A 67 -15.24 1.68 -0.75
CA CYS A 67 -15.22 2.13 -2.14
C CYS A 67 -14.62 1.10 -3.12
N GLY A 68 -14.84 -0.19 -2.85
CA GLY A 68 -14.32 -1.30 -3.65
C GLY A 68 -12.83 -1.62 -3.43
N VAL A 69 -12.20 -1.06 -2.39
CA VAL A 69 -10.80 -1.32 -2.02
C VAL A 69 -10.74 -2.42 -0.97
N ASP A 70 -9.95 -3.46 -1.25
CA ASP A 70 -9.46 -4.38 -0.21
C ASP A 70 -8.27 -3.71 0.50
N LEU A 71 -8.48 -3.28 1.75
CA LEU A 71 -7.52 -2.49 2.49
C LEU A 71 -6.83 -3.33 3.57
N SER A 72 -5.50 -3.28 3.60
CA SER A 72 -4.68 -3.81 4.68
C SER A 72 -3.72 -2.74 5.19
N VAL A 73 -3.74 -2.45 6.48
CA VAL A 73 -2.95 -1.38 7.09
C VAL A 73 -1.99 -1.95 8.14
N ARG A 74 -0.74 -1.50 8.10
CA ARG A 74 0.24 -1.76 9.16
C ARG A 74 0.48 -0.51 10.00
N VAL A 75 0.19 -0.57 11.30
CA VAL A 75 0.40 0.52 12.25
C VAL A 75 1.78 0.35 12.89
N LEU A 76 2.62 1.39 12.77
CA LEU A 76 4.02 1.37 13.20
C LEU A 76 4.26 2.45 14.26
N THR A 77 5.02 2.13 15.31
CA THR A 77 5.39 3.09 16.35
C THR A 77 6.61 3.91 15.92
N THR A 78 6.47 5.24 15.92
CA THR A 78 7.56 6.16 15.61
C THR A 78 8.76 5.93 16.54
N GLY A 79 9.96 5.89 15.98
CA GLY A 79 11.22 5.66 16.71
C GLY A 79 11.69 4.20 16.74
N PHE A 80 10.79 3.23 16.60
CA PHE A 80 11.17 1.83 16.43
C PHE A 80 11.57 1.51 14.99
N TRP A 81 10.90 2.10 14.02
CA TRP A 81 11.14 1.82 12.60
C TRP A 81 12.12 2.80 11.97
N PRO A 82 12.99 2.35 11.05
CA PRO A 82 13.82 3.23 10.24
C PRO A 82 12.98 3.81 9.09
N THR A 83 12.09 4.75 9.40
CA THR A 83 11.34 5.50 8.40
C THR A 83 12.14 6.74 8.01
N ASN A 84 12.40 6.93 6.71
CA ASN A 84 13.00 8.18 6.23
C ASN A 84 11.95 9.30 6.34
N ASN A 85 12.31 10.42 6.96
CA ASN A 85 11.39 11.53 7.26
C ASN A 85 11.02 12.35 6.02
N ALA A 86 11.72 12.17 4.90
CA ALA A 86 11.34 12.77 3.62
C ALA A 86 10.24 11.92 2.96
N THR A 87 9.01 12.00 3.49
CA THR A 87 7.84 11.55 2.74
C THR A 87 7.63 12.51 1.59
N LEU A 88 7.83 12.03 0.36
CA LEU A 88 7.39 12.76 -0.82
C LEU A 88 5.87 12.90 -0.73
N ASN A 89 5.37 14.11 -0.96
CA ASN A 89 3.95 14.33 -1.03
C ASN A 89 3.41 13.49 -2.21
N CYS A 90 2.46 12.58 -1.95
CA CYS A 90 1.65 11.93 -3.00
C CYS A 90 0.19 12.21 -2.75
N ASN A 91 -0.50 12.63 -3.79
CA ASN A 91 -1.95 12.68 -3.82
C ASN A 91 -2.51 11.27 -4.04
N ILE A 92 -2.93 10.63 -2.95
CA ILE A 92 -3.55 9.30 -3.01
C ILE A 92 -4.92 9.41 -3.70
N PRO A 93 -5.24 8.50 -4.65
CA PRO A 93 -6.53 8.51 -5.34
C PRO A 93 -7.71 8.42 -4.37
N ALA A 94 -8.85 8.99 -4.78
CA ALA A 94 -10.01 9.19 -3.90
C ALA A 94 -10.55 7.91 -3.24
N SER A 95 -10.62 6.79 -3.97
CA SER A 95 -11.15 5.53 -3.43
C SER A 95 -10.25 4.92 -2.34
N PRO A 96 -8.93 4.70 -2.56
CA PRO A 96 -8.00 4.30 -1.50
C PRO A 96 -7.92 5.29 -0.33
N HIS A 97 -7.99 6.60 -0.61
CA HIS A 97 -8.00 7.62 0.44
C HIS A 97 -9.26 7.51 1.32
N ALA A 98 -10.44 7.33 0.72
CA ALA A 98 -11.68 7.15 1.46
C ALA A 98 -11.65 5.88 2.33
N ALA A 99 -11.15 4.76 1.79
CA ALA A 99 -10.96 3.54 2.55
C ALA A 99 -10.01 3.74 3.75
N PHE A 100 -8.91 4.46 3.54
CA PHE A 100 -7.98 4.81 4.63
C PHE A 100 -8.63 5.70 5.70
N GLU A 101 -9.48 6.66 5.32
CA GLU A 101 -10.19 7.51 6.27
C GLU A 101 -11.18 6.72 7.15
N VAL A 102 -11.80 5.67 6.61
CA VAL A 102 -12.62 4.74 7.42
C VAL A 102 -11.74 4.03 8.46
N PHE A 103 -10.59 3.49 8.06
CA PHE A 103 -9.62 2.91 8.99
C PHE A 103 -9.12 3.91 10.04
N ARG A 104 -8.79 5.14 9.62
CA ARG A 104 -8.31 6.20 10.49
C ARG A 104 -9.32 6.51 11.59
N ARG A 105 -10.60 6.65 11.25
CA ARG A 105 -11.68 6.90 12.24
C ARG A 105 -11.83 5.74 13.21
N PHE A 106 -11.84 4.50 12.71
CA PHE A 106 -11.87 3.31 13.55
C PHE A 106 -10.70 3.30 14.55
N TYR A 107 -9.48 3.52 14.08
CA TYR A 107 -8.28 3.48 14.92
C TYR A 107 -8.29 4.59 15.98
N LEU A 108 -8.55 5.83 15.57
CA LEU A 108 -8.54 6.99 16.48
C LEU A 108 -9.71 6.96 17.48
N GLY A 109 -10.83 6.31 17.14
CA GLY A 109 -11.92 6.06 18.08
C GLY A 109 -11.52 5.16 19.24
N LYS A 110 -10.64 4.18 19.01
CA LYS A 110 -10.10 3.28 20.05
C LYS A 110 -8.85 3.83 20.74
N HIS A 111 -8.07 4.66 20.04
CA HIS A 111 -6.78 5.16 20.50
C HIS A 111 -6.74 6.69 20.56
N SER A 112 -7.48 7.24 21.51
CA SER A 112 -7.50 8.69 21.77
C SER A 112 -6.11 9.24 22.08
N GLY A 113 -5.85 10.48 21.63
CA GLY A 113 -4.56 11.16 21.83
C GLY A 113 -3.42 10.72 20.89
N ARG A 114 -3.67 9.80 19.95
CA ARG A 114 -2.70 9.42 18.91
C ARG A 114 -2.88 10.23 17.63
N GLN A 115 -1.79 10.35 16.87
CA GLN A 115 -1.81 10.84 15.50
C GLN A 115 -1.38 9.71 14.57
N LEU A 116 -2.13 9.52 13.48
CA LEU A 116 -1.73 8.64 12.38
C LEU A 116 -1.18 9.47 11.21
N THR A 117 -0.01 9.08 10.72
CA THR A 117 0.63 9.63 9.53
C THR A 117 0.85 8.50 8.54
N LEU A 118 0.25 8.60 7.36
CA LEU A 118 0.39 7.60 6.31
C LEU A 118 1.80 7.68 5.69
N GLN A 119 2.38 6.53 5.34
CA GLN A 119 3.74 6.42 4.78
C GLN A 119 3.67 5.75 3.38
N PRO A 120 3.35 6.50 2.31
CA PRO A 120 3.14 5.93 0.97
C PRO A 120 4.36 5.17 0.43
N GLN A 121 5.58 5.57 0.80
CA GLN A 121 6.81 4.90 0.39
C GLN A 121 6.98 3.47 0.93
N LEU A 122 6.18 3.09 1.94
CA LEU A 122 6.18 1.74 2.52
C LEU A 122 5.00 0.89 2.01
N GLY A 123 4.13 1.46 1.21
CA GLY A 123 2.92 0.82 0.71
C GLY A 123 3.07 0.22 -0.69
N SER A 124 2.15 -0.70 -0.99
CA SER A 124 1.95 -1.29 -2.31
C SER A 124 0.45 -1.43 -2.58
N ALA A 125 0.09 -1.63 -3.84
CA ALA A 125 -1.27 -1.88 -4.27
C ALA A 125 -1.29 -2.88 -5.44
N ASP A 126 -2.34 -3.67 -5.49
CA ASP A 126 -2.66 -4.52 -6.63
C ASP A 126 -3.76 -3.85 -7.46
N LEU A 127 -3.49 -3.61 -8.74
CA LEU A 127 -4.41 -2.91 -9.64
C LEU A 127 -4.93 -3.85 -10.71
N ASN A 128 -6.25 -3.84 -10.90
CA ASN A 128 -6.89 -4.46 -12.06
C ASN A 128 -6.73 -3.54 -13.27
N ALA A 129 -5.76 -3.86 -14.14
CA ALA A 129 -5.50 -3.15 -15.38
C ALA A 129 -6.28 -3.81 -16.53
N VAL A 130 -6.98 -2.99 -17.31
CA VAL A 130 -7.71 -3.41 -18.52
C VAL A 130 -7.02 -2.79 -19.73
N PHE A 131 -6.52 -3.62 -20.63
CA PHE A 131 -5.91 -3.22 -21.88
C PHE A 131 -6.86 -3.53 -23.03
N TYR A 132 -7.10 -2.53 -23.87
CA TYR A 132 -7.91 -2.66 -25.08
C TYR A 132 -6.96 -2.81 -26.25
N ASP A 133 -7.17 -3.83 -27.10
CA ASP A 133 -6.34 -4.01 -28.27
C ASP A 133 -6.56 -2.84 -29.25
N ILE A 134 -5.44 -2.31 -29.77
CA ILE A 134 -5.46 -1.26 -30.78
C ILE A 134 -5.92 -1.91 -32.09
N LYS A 135 -7.08 -1.50 -32.61
CA LYS A 135 -7.41 -1.80 -34.01
C LYS A 135 -6.33 -1.14 -34.87
N ARG A 136 -5.45 -1.92 -35.50
CA ARG A 136 -4.53 -1.37 -36.51
C ARG A 136 -5.39 -0.81 -37.64
N GLU A 137 -5.27 0.49 -37.91
CA GLU A 137 -5.82 1.13 -39.10
C GLU A 137 -5.01 0.78 -40.36
N GLU A 138 -4.70 -0.50 -40.57
CA GLU A 138 -3.95 -0.97 -41.74
C GLU A 138 -4.70 -2.08 -42.49
N GLU A 139 -5.99 -1.88 -42.81
CA GLU A 139 -6.64 -2.56 -43.93
C GLU A 139 -7.66 -1.61 -44.59
N VAL A 140 -7.16 -0.58 -45.28
CA VAL A 140 -7.93 0.17 -46.28
C VAL A 140 -8.07 -0.71 -47.52
N SER A 141 -8.96 -1.72 -47.47
CA SER A 141 -9.64 -2.28 -48.64
C SER A 141 -10.37 -3.57 -48.28
N SER A 142 -11.60 -3.46 -47.81
CA SER A 142 -12.77 -4.20 -48.31
C SER A 142 -13.85 -4.30 -47.24
N SER A 143 -15.04 -3.94 -47.67
CA SER A 143 -16.27 -3.86 -46.92
C SER A 143 -16.69 -5.21 -46.34
N THR A 144 -16.44 -5.45 -45.06
CA THR A 144 -17.33 -6.30 -44.25
C THR A 144 -17.36 -5.82 -42.80
N SER A 145 -18.48 -5.23 -42.39
CA SER A 145 -18.76 -4.84 -41.01
C SER A 145 -18.94 -6.09 -40.14
N THR A 146 -17.85 -6.61 -39.58
CA THR A 146 -17.92 -7.63 -38.53
C THR A 146 -17.88 -6.94 -37.16
N ASN A 147 -19.01 -7.02 -36.44
CA ASN A 147 -19.12 -6.66 -35.02
C ASN A 147 -18.34 -7.69 -34.17
N LEU A 148 -17.02 -7.73 -34.30
CA LEU A 148 -16.16 -8.53 -33.43
C LEU A 148 -16.03 -7.82 -32.07
N PRO A 149 -16.28 -8.51 -30.95
CA PRO A 149 -16.09 -7.93 -29.63
C PRO A 149 -14.63 -7.52 -29.46
N VAL A 150 -14.40 -6.26 -29.07
CA VAL A 150 -13.06 -5.76 -28.72
C VAL A 150 -12.56 -6.63 -27.57
N GLN A 151 -11.57 -7.47 -27.85
CA GLN A 151 -10.99 -8.34 -26.85
C GLN A 151 -10.18 -7.49 -25.87
N SER A 152 -10.71 -7.32 -24.66
CA SER A 152 -9.99 -6.65 -23.58
C SER A 152 -9.15 -7.66 -22.81
N ARG A 153 -7.87 -7.38 -22.62
CA ARG A 153 -6.97 -8.18 -21.75
C ARG A 153 -6.97 -7.60 -20.35
N LYS A 154 -7.18 -8.45 -19.35
CA LYS A 154 -7.19 -8.05 -17.94
C LYS A 154 -5.96 -8.61 -17.23
N HIS A 155 -5.28 -7.77 -16.48
CA HIS A 155 -4.11 -8.15 -15.68
C HIS A 155 -4.21 -7.56 -14.27
N ILE A 156 -3.71 -8.29 -13.28
CA ILE A 156 -3.44 -7.73 -11.95
C ILE A 156 -1.98 -7.33 -11.92
N ILE A 157 -1.70 -6.07 -11.65
CA ILE A 157 -0.33 -5.55 -11.53
C ILE A 157 -0.07 -5.12 -10.09
N GLN A 158 1.00 -5.66 -9.50
CA GLN A 158 1.48 -5.25 -8.18
C GLN A 158 2.43 -4.07 -8.34
N VAL A 159 2.10 -2.96 -7.70
CA VAL A 159 2.84 -1.70 -7.83
C VAL A 159 3.06 -1.04 -6.47
N SER A 160 4.02 -0.12 -6.36
CA SER A 160 4.14 0.74 -5.18
C SER A 160 2.97 1.71 -5.09
N THR A 161 2.70 2.27 -3.90
CA THR A 161 1.67 3.30 -3.74
C THR A 161 1.91 4.52 -4.66
N TYR A 162 3.17 4.91 -4.87
CA TYR A 162 3.50 5.99 -5.81
C TYR A 162 3.20 5.64 -7.26
N GLN A 163 3.53 4.41 -7.68
CA GLN A 163 3.18 3.93 -9.02
C GLN A 163 1.66 3.86 -9.19
N MET A 164 0.90 3.45 -8.18
CA MET A 164 -0.56 3.52 -8.19
C MET A 164 -1.05 4.97 -8.36
N CYS A 165 -0.52 5.93 -7.58
CA CYS A 165 -0.90 7.35 -7.71
C CYS A 165 -0.77 7.80 -9.18
N VAL A 166 0.34 7.44 -9.84
CA VAL A 166 0.62 7.78 -11.24
C VAL A 166 -0.33 7.07 -12.21
N LEU A 167 -0.43 5.74 -12.12
CA LEU A 167 -1.21 4.93 -13.05
C LEU A 167 -2.70 5.31 -13.04
N MET A 168 -3.24 5.65 -11.87
CA MET A 168 -4.64 6.03 -11.72
C MET A 168 -5.00 7.33 -12.44
N LEU A 169 -4.02 8.19 -12.77
CA LEU A 169 -4.26 9.41 -13.55
C LEU A 169 -4.65 9.09 -15.01
N PHE A 170 -4.17 7.96 -15.54
CA PHE A 170 -4.41 7.58 -16.93
C PHE A 170 -5.84 7.09 -17.20
N ASN A 171 -6.63 6.82 -16.14
CA ASN A 171 -8.06 6.54 -16.29
C ASN A 171 -8.87 7.76 -16.75
N LYS A 172 -8.28 8.97 -16.74
CA LYS A 172 -8.92 10.21 -17.19
C LYS A 172 -8.27 10.81 -18.45
N ARG A 173 -7.04 10.40 -18.77
CA ARG A 173 -6.22 10.97 -19.86
C ARG A 173 -5.25 9.94 -20.39
N ASP A 174 -5.18 9.78 -21.70
CA ASP A 174 -4.27 8.81 -22.32
C ASP A 174 -2.81 9.25 -22.34
N ARG A 175 -2.56 10.57 -22.22
CA ARG A 175 -1.23 11.18 -22.24
C ARG A 175 -1.14 12.29 -21.21
N LEU A 176 -0.01 12.37 -20.54
CA LEU A 176 0.32 13.38 -19.54
C LEU A 176 1.79 13.78 -19.71
N THR A 177 2.08 15.08 -19.63
CA THR A 177 3.47 15.55 -19.59
C THR A 177 4.06 15.36 -18.19
N TYR A 178 5.39 15.44 -18.09
CA TYR A 178 6.08 15.38 -16.79
C TYR A 178 5.61 16.50 -15.85
N GLU A 179 5.49 17.74 -16.36
CA GLU A 179 5.03 18.89 -15.56
C GLU A 179 3.61 18.69 -15.02
N GLU A 180 2.71 18.12 -15.83
CA GLU A 180 1.35 17.81 -15.39
C GLU A 180 1.33 16.72 -14.30
N LEU A 181 2.19 15.70 -14.42
CA LEU A 181 2.35 14.65 -13.41
C LEU A 181 2.89 15.20 -12.09
N GLN A 182 3.86 16.11 -12.16
CA GLN A 182 4.47 16.74 -10.99
C GLN A 182 3.43 17.57 -10.22
N HIS A 183 2.69 18.43 -10.92
CA HIS A 183 1.65 19.27 -10.31
C HIS A 183 0.49 18.46 -9.73
N ARG A 184 0.11 17.34 -10.36
CA ARG A 184 -1.06 16.54 -9.93
C ARG A 184 -0.76 15.55 -8.81
N ASN A 185 0.43 14.99 -8.76
CA ASN A 185 0.80 14.05 -7.69
C ASN A 185 1.40 14.75 -6.47
N GLY A 186 1.81 16.02 -6.59
CA GLY A 186 2.49 16.74 -5.52
C GLY A 186 3.95 16.31 -5.33
N TYR A 187 4.53 15.60 -6.30
CA TYR A 187 5.94 15.23 -6.26
C TYR A 187 6.81 16.49 -6.33
N THR A 188 7.59 16.75 -5.29
CA THR A 188 8.71 17.71 -5.30
C THR A 188 10.02 16.96 -5.25
#